data_AF-A0AAT9GIL2-F1
#
_entry.id   AF-A0AAT9GIL2-F1
#
_cell.length_a   1.000
_cell.length_b   1.000
_cell.length_c   1.000
_cell.angle_alpha   90.00
_cell.angle_beta   90.00
_cell.angle_gamma   90.00
#
_symmetry.space_group_name_H-M   'P 1'
#
loop_
_entity.id
_entity.type
_entity.pdbx_description
1 polymer ?
#
loop_
_entity_poly.entity_id
_entity_poly.type
_entity_poly.pdbx_seq_one_letter_code
_entity_poly.pdbx_strand_id
1 'polypeptide(L)'
;MSITQIMFFFLSALAVFSAIMVLVSRNPVHSVLWLIAVFFAISGHYVLLNAQFLAIVNLIVYAGAIMVLFLFVIMLMNLNKESEPNKHIWMKLAGAISGGCFLMVMVSLVRQAADFQGKEALMGTGDIGLIKNLGKALFSNYVVPFEISSVLFLSAMVGAVVIGKKE
;
A
#
# COMPACT_ATOMS: atom_id res chain seq x y z
N MET A 1 -9.68 -7.66 -26.04
CA MET A 1 -9.35 -7.55 -24.61
C MET A 1 -10.40 -8.30 -23.82
N SER A 2 -10.00 -9.19 -22.91
CA SER A 2 -10.95 -9.81 -21.98
C SER A 2 -11.48 -8.77 -21.00
N ILE A 3 -12.68 -9.00 -20.43
CA ILE A 3 -13.29 -8.07 -19.48
C ILE A 3 -12.37 -7.79 -18.27
N THR A 4 -11.61 -8.82 -17.87
CA THR A 4 -10.60 -8.77 -16.81
C THR A 4 -9.44 -7.84 -17.15
N GLN A 5 -8.98 -7.82 -18.42
CA GLN A 5 -7.93 -6.90 -18.87
C GLN A 5 -8.41 -5.46 -18.87
N ILE A 6 -9.66 -5.21 -19.29
CA ILE A 6 -10.26 -3.86 -19.27
C ILE A 6 -10.34 -3.36 -17.84
N MET A 7 -10.85 -4.17 -16.91
CA MET A 7 -10.90 -3.83 -15.48
C MET A 7 -9.49 -3.60 -14.90
N PHE A 8 -8.50 -4.41 -15.27
CA PHE A 8 -7.12 -4.25 -14.84
C PHE A 8 -6.54 -2.89 -15.28
N PHE A 9 -6.66 -2.54 -16.56
CA PHE A 9 -6.13 -1.26 -17.06
C PHE A 9 -6.87 -0.06 -16.46
N PHE A 10 -8.19 -0.17 -16.27
CA PHE A 10 -8.98 0.87 -15.62
C PHE A 10 -8.55 1.09 -14.17
N LEU A 11 -8.44 0.03 -13.37
CA LEU A 11 -8.00 0.12 -11.98
C LEU A 11 -6.54 0.60 -11.88
N SER A 12 -5.67 0.16 -12.78
CA SER A 12 -4.27 0.62 -12.84
C SER A 12 -4.17 2.11 -13.13
N ALA A 13 -4.93 2.60 -14.12
CA ALA A 13 -4.98 4.03 -14.43
C ALA A 13 -5.52 4.84 -13.25
N LEU A 14 -6.59 4.37 -12.59
CA LEU A 14 -7.14 4.99 -11.39
C LEU A 14 -6.15 5.04 -10.23
N ALA A 15 -5.40 3.95 -10.01
CA ALA A 15 -4.38 3.87 -8.96
C ALA A 15 -3.23 4.87 -9.21
N VAL A 16 -2.70 4.91 -10.43
CA VAL A 16 -1.60 5.82 -10.79
C VAL A 16 -2.07 7.28 -10.72
N PHE A 17 -3.24 7.58 -11.27
CA PHE A 17 -3.81 8.93 -11.21
C PHE A 17 -4.00 9.40 -9.75
N SER A 18 -4.59 8.54 -8.91
CA SER A 18 -4.78 8.84 -7.50
C SER A 18 -3.45 9.03 -6.78
N ALA A 19 -2.45 8.19 -7.05
CA ALA A 19 -1.11 8.30 -6.47
C ALA A 19 -0.40 9.61 -6.84
N ILE A 20 -0.56 10.07 -8.10
CA ILE A 20 -0.06 11.39 -8.52
C ILE A 20 -0.79 12.51 -7.75
N MET A 21 -2.11 12.41 -7.60
CA MET A 21 -2.90 13.39 -6.83
C MET A 21 -2.50 13.44 -5.34
N VAL A 22 -2.09 12.33 -4.73
CA VAL A 22 -1.54 12.31 -3.36
C VAL A 22 -0.33 13.25 -3.25
N LEU A 23 0.58 13.19 -4.23
CA LEU A 23 1.83 13.98 -4.24
C LEU A 23 1.60 15.45 -4.60
N VAL A 24 0.65 15.74 -5.49
CA VAL A 24 0.36 17.10 -5.97
C VAL A 24 -0.52 17.87 -4.98
N SER A 25 -1.34 17.17 -4.20
CA SER A 25 -2.27 17.80 -3.26
C SER A 25 -1.51 18.56 -2.16
N ARG A 26 -1.85 19.85 -2.04
CA ARG A 26 -1.25 20.77 -1.07
C ARG A 26 -1.82 20.67 0.34
N ASN A 27 -2.98 20.04 0.49
CA ASN A 27 -3.60 19.83 1.80
C ASN A 27 -3.40 18.35 2.19
N PRO A 28 -2.74 18.07 3.33
CA PRO A 28 -2.53 16.72 3.82
C PRO A 28 -3.82 15.88 3.89
N VAL A 29 -4.96 16.48 4.23
CA VAL A 29 -6.26 15.78 4.30
C VAL A 29 -6.68 15.29 2.91
N HIS A 30 -6.59 16.14 1.89
CA HIS A 30 -6.90 15.74 0.52
C HIS A 30 -5.92 14.68 0.01
N SER A 31 -4.63 14.79 0.36
CA SER A 31 -3.63 13.78 -0.01
C SER A 31 -3.98 12.40 0.56
N VAL A 32 -4.43 12.32 1.81
CA VAL A 32 -4.84 11.03 2.39
C VAL A 32 -6.14 10.49 1.77
N LEU A 33 -7.11 11.35 1.40
CA LEU A 33 -8.30 10.89 0.68
C LEU A 33 -7.96 10.26 -0.68
N TRP A 34 -7.01 10.85 -1.42
CA TRP A 34 -6.51 10.23 -2.65
C TRP A 34 -5.75 8.93 -2.39
N LEU A 35 -5.05 8.83 -1.26
CA LEU A 35 -4.35 7.59 -0.88
C LEU A 35 -5.34 6.46 -0.54
N ILE A 36 -6.46 6.78 0.09
CA ILE A 36 -7.56 5.83 0.30
C ILE A 36 -8.06 5.30 -1.05
N ALA A 37 -8.25 6.16 -2.05
CA ALA A 37 -8.64 5.75 -3.40
C ALA A 37 -7.62 4.80 -4.05
N VAL A 38 -6.30 5.01 -3.82
CA VAL A 38 -5.24 4.07 -4.25
C VAL A 38 -5.44 2.70 -3.60
N PHE A 39 -5.67 2.64 -2.28
CA PHE A 39 -5.90 1.35 -1.60
C PHE A 39 -7.15 0.63 -2.09
N PHE A 40 -8.22 1.36 -2.43
CA PHE A 40 -9.39 0.77 -3.09
C PHE A 40 -9.05 0.19 -4.47
N ALA A 41 -8.30 0.93 -5.29
CA ALA A 41 -7.87 0.43 -6.60
C ALA A 41 -6.97 -0.81 -6.47
N ILE A 42 -6.05 -0.86 -5.50
CA ILE A 42 -5.22 -2.03 -5.19
C ILE A 42 -6.07 -3.21 -4.71
N SER A 43 -7.07 -2.97 -3.87
CA SER A 43 -8.01 -4.01 -3.43
C SER A 43 -8.74 -4.63 -4.63
N GLY A 44 -9.15 -3.81 -5.61
CA GLY A 44 -9.69 -4.30 -6.88
C GLY A 44 -8.72 -5.22 -7.65
N HIS A 45 -7.42 -4.90 -7.68
CA HIS A 45 -6.41 -5.78 -8.28
C HIS A 45 -6.27 -7.12 -7.54
N TYR A 46 -6.33 -7.10 -6.19
CA TYR A 46 -6.32 -8.35 -5.42
C TYR A 46 -7.52 -9.23 -5.74
N VAL A 47 -8.71 -8.66 -5.94
CA VAL A 47 -9.88 -9.42 -6.38
C VAL A 47 -9.66 -10.03 -7.77
N LEU A 48 -9.11 -9.27 -8.73
CA LEU A 48 -8.80 -9.77 -10.07
C LEU A 48 -7.75 -10.91 -10.06
N LEU A 49 -6.87 -10.92 -9.07
CA LEU A 49 -5.86 -11.96 -8.87
C LEU A 49 -6.34 -13.14 -8.01
N ASN A 50 -7.65 -13.25 -7.73
CA ASN A 50 -8.25 -14.26 -6.86
C ASN A 50 -7.74 -14.24 -5.40
N ALA A 51 -7.21 -13.10 -4.93
CA ALA A 51 -6.71 -12.91 -3.57
C ALA A 51 -7.76 -12.22 -2.67
N GLN A 52 -8.90 -12.89 -2.45
CA GLN A 52 -10.07 -12.32 -1.77
C GLN A 52 -9.79 -11.89 -0.32
N PHE A 53 -9.10 -12.73 0.46
CA PHE A 53 -8.75 -12.37 1.84
C PHE A 53 -7.89 -11.10 1.91
N LEU A 54 -6.89 -11.00 1.04
CA LEU A 54 -5.97 -9.87 1.00
C LEU A 54 -6.69 -8.57 0.59
N ALA A 55 -7.64 -8.65 -0.34
CA ALA A 55 -8.48 -7.53 -0.74
C ALA A 55 -9.28 -6.96 0.44
N ILE A 56 -9.93 -7.83 1.22
CA ILE A 56 -10.75 -7.44 2.37
C ILE A 56 -9.88 -6.87 3.49
N VAL A 57 -8.76 -7.53 3.83
CA VAL A 57 -7.82 -7.03 4.85
C VAL A 57 -7.23 -5.68 4.45
N ASN A 58 -6.89 -5.49 3.18
CA ASN A 58 -6.41 -4.20 2.68
C ASN A 58 -7.44 -3.08 2.89
N LEU A 59 -8.73 -3.39 2.70
CA LEU A 59 -9.80 -2.43 2.89
C LEU A 59 -10.03 -2.12 4.38
N ILE A 60 -10.11 -3.14 5.24
CA ILE A 60 -10.40 -2.96 6.67
C ILE A 60 -9.21 -2.32 7.41
N VAL A 61 -8.00 -2.83 7.20
CA VAL A 61 -6.82 -2.43 7.98
C VAL A 61 -6.18 -1.18 7.40
N TYR A 62 -5.84 -1.16 6.11
CA TYR A 62 -5.12 -0.04 5.52
C TYR A 62 -6.07 1.13 5.24
N ALA A 63 -7.07 0.93 4.37
CA ALA A 63 -8.00 2.01 4.01
C ALA A 63 -8.93 2.41 5.17
N GLY A 64 -9.31 1.46 6.03
CA GLY A 64 -10.14 1.69 7.21
C GLY A 64 -9.33 2.21 8.39
N ALA A 65 -8.70 1.33 9.17
CA ALA A 65 -8.13 1.70 10.46
C ALA A 65 -6.94 2.67 10.35
N ILE A 66 -5.92 2.35 9.54
CA ILE A 66 -4.66 3.09 9.51
C ILE A 66 -4.89 4.48 8.89
N MET A 67 -5.54 4.57 7.73
CA MET A 67 -5.76 5.86 7.07
C MET A 67 -6.70 6.77 7.85
N VAL A 68 -7.73 6.24 8.50
CA VAL A 68 -8.62 7.04 9.36
C VAL A 68 -7.86 7.57 10.58
N LEU A 69 -7.02 6.75 11.23
CA LEU A 69 -6.16 7.23 12.32
C LEU A 69 -5.21 8.34 11.83
N PHE A 70 -4.62 8.17 10.65
CA PHE A 70 -3.76 9.18 10.04
C PHE A 70 -4.51 10.50 9.79
N LEU A 71 -5.75 10.43 9.27
CA LEU A 71 -6.60 11.60 9.08
C LEU A 71 -6.88 12.32 10.40
N PHE A 72 -7.20 11.58 11.47
CA PHE A 72 -7.41 12.17 12.79
C PHE A 72 -6.16 12.89 13.29
N VAL A 73 -4.99 12.25 13.20
CA VAL A 73 -3.72 12.83 13.66
C VAL A 73 -3.38 14.10 12.88
N ILE A 74 -3.44 14.05 11.55
CA ILE A 74 -3.15 15.20 10.68
C ILE A 74 -4.08 16.37 10.98
N MET A 75 -5.37 16.08 11.19
CA MET A 75 -6.36 17.11 11.50
C MET A 75 -6.12 17.74 12.87
N LEU A 76 -5.77 16.95 13.89
CA LEU A 76 -5.42 17.45 15.22
C LEU A 76 -4.13 18.28 15.22
N MET A 77 -3.15 17.89 14.41
CA MET A 77 -1.87 18.59 14.31
C MET A 77 -1.96 19.92 13.54
N ASN A 78 -3.12 20.26 12.96
CA ASN A 78 -3.35 21.43 12.11
C ASN A 78 -2.10 21.81 11.30
N LEU A 79 -1.66 20.88 10.45
CA LEU A 79 -0.50 21.02 9.57
C LEU A 79 -0.79 22.08 8.49
N ASN A 80 -0.89 23.34 8.92
CA ASN A 80 -1.02 24.48 8.03
C ASN A 80 0.36 24.86 7.50
N LYS A 81 0.39 25.40 6.28
CA LYS A 81 1.60 25.66 5.49
C LYS A 81 2.49 26.74 6.11
N GLU A 82 3.18 26.43 7.19
CA GLU A 82 4.27 27.28 7.66
C GLU A 82 5.54 26.90 6.92
N SER A 83 5.85 27.74 5.92
CA SER A 83 7.14 27.91 5.25
C SER A 83 7.95 26.62 5.06
N GLU A 84 7.73 25.92 3.93
CA GLU A 84 8.79 25.05 3.42
C GLU A 84 10.02 25.94 3.15
N PRO A 85 11.15 25.73 3.84
CA PRO A 85 12.39 26.38 3.44
C PRO A 85 12.65 25.96 2.00
N ASN A 86 12.88 26.94 1.14
CA ASN A 86 13.01 26.76 -0.30
C ASN A 86 14.12 25.73 -0.56
N LYS A 87 13.75 24.45 -0.77
CA LYS A 87 14.70 23.36 -0.92
C LYS A 87 15.64 23.71 -2.07
N HIS A 88 16.94 23.72 -1.78
CA HIS A 88 18.00 24.05 -2.72
C HIS A 88 17.81 23.25 -4.02
N ILE A 89 17.88 23.91 -5.17
CA ILE A 89 17.56 23.32 -6.50
C ILE A 89 18.35 22.02 -6.75
N TRP A 90 19.57 21.94 -6.22
CA TRP A 90 20.42 20.75 -6.29
C TRP A 90 19.86 19.54 -5.54
N MET A 91 19.16 19.74 -4.41
CA MET A 91 18.49 18.63 -3.71
C MET A 91 17.27 18.13 -4.50
N LYS A 92 16.52 19.03 -5.17
CA LYS A 92 15.44 18.64 -6.07
C LYS A 92 15.97 17.87 -7.27
N LEU A 93 17.07 18.33 -7.85
CA LEU A 93 17.73 17.65 -8.98
C LEU A 93 18.29 16.28 -8.58
N ALA A 94 18.98 16.18 -7.45
CA ALA A 94 19.47 14.90 -6.92
C ALA A 94 18.31 13.93 -6.63
N GLY A 95 17.19 14.43 -6.07
CA GLY A 95 15.97 13.65 -5.88
C GLY A 95 15.36 13.15 -7.20
N ALA A 96 15.32 14.00 -8.22
CA ALA A 96 14.81 13.63 -9.54
C ALA A 96 15.72 12.60 -10.24
N ILE A 97 17.04 12.77 -10.17
CA ILE A 97 18.02 11.83 -10.77
C ILE A 97 17.96 10.48 -10.05
N SER A 98 17.93 10.46 -8.72
CA SER A 98 17.84 9.21 -7.95
C SER A 98 16.52 8.48 -8.19
N GLY A 99 15.39 9.20 -8.19
CA GLY A 99 14.08 8.65 -8.54
C GLY A 99 14.01 8.12 -9.98
N GLY A 100 14.58 8.86 -10.93
CA GLY A 100 14.68 8.45 -12.33
C GLY A 100 15.54 7.21 -12.53
N CYS A 101 16.70 7.13 -11.86
CA CYS A 101 17.57 5.96 -11.86
C CYS A 101 16.85 4.73 -11.27
N PHE A 102 16.17 4.90 -10.13
CA PHE A 102 15.38 3.83 -9.52
C PHE A 102 14.26 3.33 -10.45
N LEU A 103 13.54 4.24 -11.11
CA LEU A 103 12.52 3.88 -12.09
C LEU A 103 13.14 3.11 -13.27
N MET A 104 14.29 3.56 -13.78
CA MET A 104 14.98 2.89 -14.88
C MET A 104 15.40 1.46 -14.52
N VAL A 105 15.90 1.24 -13.30
CA VAL A 105 16.22 -0.09 -12.77
C VAL A 105 14.96 -0.96 -12.69
N MET A 106 13.86 -0.43 -12.15
CA MET A 106 12.60 -1.17 -12.07
C MET A 106 12.07 -1.56 -13.46
N VAL A 107 12.11 -0.66 -14.43
CA VAL A 107 11.68 -0.96 -15.81
C VAL A 107 12.59 -2.01 -16.46
N SER A 108 13.90 -1.93 -16.23
CA SER A 108 14.85 -2.93 -16.73
C SER A 108 14.57 -4.32 -16.17
N LEU A 109 14.35 -4.43 -14.86
CA LEU A 109 14.01 -5.68 -14.18
C LEU A 109 12.69 -6.26 -14.69
N VAL A 110 11.66 -5.42 -14.88
CA VAL A 110 10.36 -5.86 -15.41
C VAL A 110 10.48 -6.33 -16.86
N ARG A 111 11.25 -5.64 -17.70
CA ARG A 111 11.49 -6.07 -19.10
C ARG A 111 12.25 -7.39 -19.16
N GLN A 112 13.30 -7.54 -18.35
CA GLN A 112 14.05 -8.78 -18.25
C GLN A 112 13.15 -9.92 -17.75
N ALA A 113 12.26 -9.65 -16.78
CA ALA A 113 11.26 -10.60 -16.31
C ALA A 113 10.24 -10.99 -17.41
N ALA A 114 9.85 -10.03 -18.26
CA ALA A 114 8.91 -10.25 -19.36
C ALA A 114 9.52 -11.06 -20.52
N ASP A 115 10.85 -10.99 -20.72
CA ASP A 115 11.57 -11.83 -21.69
C ASP A 115 11.63 -13.32 -21.27
N PHE A 116 11.32 -13.65 -20.00
CA PHE A 116 11.04 -15.03 -19.58
C PHE A 116 9.61 -15.45 -20.01
N GLN A 117 9.31 -15.43 -21.31
CA GLN A 117 8.00 -15.74 -21.93
C GLN A 117 7.53 -17.22 -21.80
N GLY A 118 8.00 -17.98 -20.80
CA GLY A 118 7.70 -19.41 -20.66
C GLY A 118 6.82 -19.81 -19.48
N LYS A 119 6.54 -18.89 -18.54
CA LYS A 119 5.64 -19.18 -17.43
C LYS A 119 4.40 -18.32 -17.59
N GLU A 120 3.39 -18.87 -18.24
CA GLU A 120 2.03 -18.42 -17.96
C GLU A 120 1.90 -18.33 -16.44
N ALA A 121 1.38 -17.20 -15.95
CA ALA A 121 1.01 -17.10 -14.55
C ALA A 121 0.04 -18.26 -14.32
N LEU A 122 0.55 -19.35 -13.75
CA LEU A 122 -0.26 -20.45 -13.27
C LEU A 122 -1.13 -19.81 -12.20
N MET A 123 -2.29 -19.31 -12.61
CA MET A 123 -3.42 -19.09 -11.74
C MET A 123 -3.76 -20.49 -11.25
N GLY A 124 -2.99 -20.95 -10.26
CA GLY A 124 -3.23 -22.22 -9.59
C GLY A 124 -4.69 -22.23 -9.18
N THR A 125 -5.31 -23.40 -9.30
CA THR A 125 -6.67 -23.71 -8.83
C THR A 125 -7.02 -22.79 -7.67
N GLY A 126 -8.05 -21.94 -7.82
CA GLY A 126 -8.33 -20.67 -7.11
C GLY A 126 -8.47 -20.71 -5.58
N ASP A 127 -7.64 -21.48 -4.91
CA ASP A 127 -7.65 -21.84 -3.50
C ASP A 127 -6.59 -21.02 -2.72
N ILE A 128 -5.65 -20.37 -3.43
CA ILE A 128 -4.50 -19.66 -2.84
C ILE A 128 -4.94 -18.41 -2.05
N GLY A 129 -6.09 -17.83 -2.42
CA GLY A 129 -6.67 -16.64 -1.75
C GLY A 129 -7.69 -16.94 -0.66
N LEU A 130 -7.94 -18.22 -0.34
CA LEU A 130 -8.95 -18.61 0.64
C LEU A 130 -8.45 -18.46 2.08
N ILE A 131 -9.32 -17.93 2.93
CA ILE A 131 -9.10 -17.75 4.38
C ILE A 131 -8.64 -19.04 5.05
N LYS A 132 -9.22 -20.18 4.64
CA LYS A 132 -8.91 -21.50 5.19
C LYS A 132 -7.45 -21.91 4.96
N ASN A 133 -6.93 -21.68 3.76
CA ASN A 133 -5.57 -22.06 3.41
C ASN A 133 -4.55 -21.15 4.11
N LEU A 134 -4.86 -19.86 4.23
CA LEU A 134 -4.03 -18.94 5.00
C LEU A 134 -3.99 -19.30 6.49
N GLY A 135 -5.14 -19.63 7.09
CA GLY A 135 -5.21 -20.08 8.48
C GLY A 135 -4.34 -21.32 8.74
N LYS A 136 -4.42 -22.32 7.86
CA LYS A 136 -3.55 -23.51 7.94
C LYS A 136 -2.07 -23.15 7.84
N ALA A 137 -1.70 -22.25 6.93
CA ALA A 137 -0.31 -21.83 6.78
C ALA A 137 0.21 -21.10 8.03
N LEU A 138 -0.58 -20.19 8.59
CA LEU A 138 -0.25 -19.44 9.81
C LEU A 138 -0.04 -20.35 11.02
N PHE A 139 -0.92 -21.34 11.22
CA PHE A 139 -0.85 -22.24 12.37
C PHE A 139 -0.02 -23.51 12.16
N SER A 140 0.57 -23.70 10.97
CA SER A 140 1.44 -24.85 10.68
C SER A 140 2.88 -24.42 10.42
N ASN A 141 3.11 -23.63 9.38
CA ASN A 141 4.47 -23.29 8.94
C ASN A 141 4.94 -21.95 9.53
N TYR A 142 4.01 -21.02 9.78
CA TYR A 142 4.31 -19.65 10.21
C TYR A 142 3.90 -19.37 11.67
N VAL A 143 3.90 -20.40 12.52
CA VAL A 143 3.51 -20.28 13.94
C VAL A 143 4.41 -19.29 14.67
N VAL A 144 5.73 -19.39 14.47
CA VAL A 144 6.70 -18.52 15.15
C VAL A 144 6.52 -17.04 14.75
N PRO A 145 6.47 -16.66 13.45
CA PRO A 145 6.14 -15.29 13.06
C PRO A 145 4.78 -14.79 13.57
N PHE A 146 3.78 -15.67 13.65
CA PHE A 146 2.46 -15.33 14.17
C PHE A 146 2.50 -14.98 15.67
N GLU A 147 3.22 -15.76 16.47
CA GLU A 147 3.41 -15.46 17.90
C GLU A 147 4.19 -14.16 18.11
N ILE A 148 5.27 -13.95 17.35
CA ILE A 148 6.05 -12.70 17.41
C ILE A 148 5.19 -11.48 17.05
N SER A 149 4.32 -11.60 16.05
CA SER A 149 3.39 -10.53 15.68
C SER A 149 2.37 -10.22 16.79
N SER A 150 1.95 -11.24 17.55
CA SER A 150 1.05 -11.07 18.70
C SER A 150 1.72 -10.30 19.83
N VAL A 151 2.98 -10.61 20.13
CA VAL A 151 3.80 -9.85 21.10
C VAL A 151 4.05 -8.42 20.61
N LEU A 152 4.30 -8.23 19.32
CA LEU A 152 4.45 -6.91 18.71
C LEU A 152 3.20 -6.05 18.91
N PHE A 153 2.00 -6.59 18.66
CA PHE A 153 0.76 -5.85 18.87
C PHE A 153 0.48 -5.54 20.34
N LEU A 154 0.80 -6.46 21.25
CA LEU A 154 0.73 -6.21 22.69
C LEU A 154 1.67 -5.06 23.08
N SER A 155 2.93 -5.12 22.64
CA SER A 155 3.93 -4.08 22.92
C SER A 155 3.54 -2.73 22.32
N ALA A 156 3.00 -2.71 21.10
CA ALA A 156 2.53 -1.49 20.45
C ALA A 156 1.35 -0.87 21.21
N MET A 157 0.40 -1.68 21.69
CA MET A 157 -0.73 -1.22 22.49
C MET A 157 -0.26 -0.63 23.83
N VAL A 158 0.60 -1.34 24.56
CA VAL A 158 1.16 -0.84 25.83
C VAL A 158 1.94 0.45 25.59
N GLY A 159 2.78 0.51 24.55
CA GLY A 159 3.52 1.72 24.17
C GLY A 159 2.60 2.90 23.85
N ALA A 160 1.57 2.68 23.04
CA ALA A 160 0.60 3.73 22.72
C ALA A 160 -0.14 4.25 23.96
N VAL A 161 -0.54 3.37 24.89
CA VAL A 161 -1.22 3.76 26.13
C VAL A 161 -0.28 4.53 27.07
N VAL A 162 0.95 4.08 27.26
CA VAL A 162 1.92 4.76 28.13
C VAL A 162 2.27 6.15 27.61
N ILE A 163 2.42 6.33 26.30
CA ILE A 163 2.69 7.64 25.68
C ILE A 163 1.44 8.53 25.70
N GLY A 164 0.26 7.95 25.48
CA GLY A 164 -1.01 8.68 25.44
C GLY A 164 -1.55 9.09 26.82
N LYS A 165 -1.10 8.43 27.89
CA LYS A 165 -1.47 8.76 29.26
C LYS A 165 -0.74 10.04 29.68
N LYS A 166 -1.46 11.18 29.68
CA LYS A 166 -1.09 12.33 30.50
C LYS A 166 -1.14 11.90 31.97
N GLU A 167 -0.16 12.34 32.76
CA GLU A 167 -0.22 12.19 34.23
C GLU A 167 -1.60 12.54 34.79
#